data_AF-A0A2P5P7Y1-F1
#
_entry.id   AF-A0A2P5P7Y1-F1
#
_cell.length_a   1.000
_cell.length_b   1.000
_cell.length_c   1.000
_cell.angle_alpha   90.00
_cell.angle_beta   90.00
_cell.angle_gamma   90.00
#
_symmetry.space_group_name_H-M   'P 1'
#
loop_
_entity.id
_entity.type
_entity.pdbx_description
1 polymer ?
#
loop_
_entity_poly.entity_id
_entity_poly.type
_entity_poly.pdbx_seq_one_letter_code
_entity_poly.pdbx_strand_id
1 'polypeptide(L)'
;MGRVPITIMGFRCECCTYEWIPKDFQEPEACPKCNSDVWNVPLKNTLITYEEFRDRVKQILLKSRSRMTWTEIRTGAQLPQKFPNNQWVHKMENDIGLSRQKDAHGIIQWEIKV
;
A
#
# COMPACT_ATOMS: atom_id res chain seq x y z
N MET A 1 -30.96 39.30 2.35
CA MET A 1 -30.08 38.62 1.38
C MET A 1 -30.45 37.15 1.35
N GLY A 2 -30.90 36.63 0.20
CA GLY A 2 -31.24 35.21 0.06
C GLY A 2 -29.98 34.36 -0.13
N ARG A 3 -29.91 33.23 0.58
CA ARG A 3 -28.87 32.21 0.34
C ARG A 3 -29.44 31.18 -0.63
N VAL A 4 -28.66 30.82 -1.64
CA VAL A 4 -28.97 29.76 -2.60
C VAL A 4 -27.87 28.69 -2.54
N PRO A 5 -28.22 27.39 -2.61
CA PRO A 5 -27.24 26.33 -2.65
C PRO A 5 -26.50 26.34 -4.00
N ILE A 6 -25.17 26.26 -3.96
CA ILE A 6 -24.32 26.12 -5.15
C ILE A 6 -23.66 24.74 -5.13
N THR A 7 -23.67 24.06 -6.28
CA THR A 7 -22.92 22.81 -6.50
C THR A 7 -21.60 23.17 -7.17
N ILE A 8 -20.48 22.72 -6.60
CA ILE A 8 -19.13 22.99 -7.11
C ILE A 8 -18.51 21.68 -7.57
N MET A 9 -17.92 21.68 -8.77
CA MET A 9 -17.13 20.55 -9.27
C MET A 9 -15.72 20.61 -8.69
N GLY A 10 -15.23 19.46 -8.22
CA GLY A 10 -13.89 19.31 -7.66
C GLY A 10 -13.18 18.09 -8.24
N PHE A 11 -11.91 17.95 -7.88
CA PHE A 11 -11.11 16.79 -8.23
C PHE A 11 -10.94 15.88 -7.02
N ARG A 12 -10.82 14.58 -7.29
CA ARG A 12 -10.46 13.57 -6.30
C ARG A 12 -9.21 12.86 -6.76
N CYS A 13 -8.22 12.74 -5.88
CA CYS A 13 -7.02 12.00 -6.19
C CYS A 13 -7.29 10.50 -6.02
N GLU A 14 -7.05 9.72 -7.07
CA GLU A 14 -7.14 8.26 -7.03
C GLU A 14 -6.02 7.63 -6.18
N CYS A 15 -4.91 8.34 -5.97
CA CYS A 15 -3.78 7.87 -5.16
C CYS A 15 -4.00 8.00 -3.65
N CYS A 16 -4.52 9.14 -3.18
CA CYS A 16 -4.62 9.46 -1.75
C CYS A 16 -6.03 9.85 -1.28
N THR A 17 -7.03 9.68 -2.15
CA THR A 17 -8.45 9.99 -1.96
C THR A 17 -8.77 11.41 -1.52
N TYR A 18 -7.79 12.32 -1.59
CA TYR A 18 -7.99 13.72 -1.25
C TYR A 18 -8.92 14.38 -2.27
N GLU A 19 -9.88 15.15 -1.78
CA GLU A 19 -10.82 15.93 -2.58
C GLU A 19 -10.47 17.41 -2.46
N TRP A 20 -10.41 18.11 -3.59
CA TRP A 20 -10.16 19.55 -3.60
C TRP A 20 -10.95 20.26 -4.68
N ILE A 21 -11.24 21.52 -4.42
CA ILE A 21 -11.84 22.44 -5.37
C ILE A 21 -10.68 23.15 -6.09
N PRO A 22 -10.57 23.07 -7.41
CA PRO A 22 -9.51 23.75 -8.14
C PRO A 22 -9.75 25.27 -8.12
N LYS A 23 -8.66 26.03 -8.19
CA LYS A 23 -8.74 27.51 -8.27
C LYS A 23 -9.23 27.98 -9.64
N ASP A 24 -8.93 27.19 -10.68
CA ASP A 24 -9.25 27.44 -12.08
C ASP A 24 -9.79 26.16 -12.73
N PHE A 25 -10.38 26.27 -13.93
CA PHE A 25 -10.91 25.11 -14.66
C PHE A 25 -9.84 24.21 -15.30
N GLN A 26 -8.56 24.42 -15.00
CA GLN A 26 -7.46 23.62 -15.52
C GLN A 26 -7.25 22.36 -14.68
N GLU A 27 -6.98 21.24 -15.35
CA GLU A 27 -6.58 20.02 -14.66
C GLU A 27 -5.21 20.22 -14.00
N PRO A 28 -5.07 19.92 -12.69
CA PRO A 28 -3.80 20.08 -12.02
C PRO A 28 -2.77 19.06 -12.52
N GLU A 29 -1.49 19.45 -12.54
CA GLU A 29 -0.41 18.53 -12.90
C GLU A 29 -0.15 17.49 -11.82
N ALA A 30 -0.37 17.86 -10.55
CA ALA A 30 -0.13 16.98 -9.40
C ALA A 30 -1.19 17.15 -8.31
N CYS A 31 -1.39 16.10 -7.51
CA CYS A 31 -2.23 16.20 -6.33
C CYS A 31 -1.60 17.15 -5.29
N PRO A 32 -2.34 18.15 -4.77
CA PRO A 32 -1.82 19.11 -3.79
C PRO A 32 -1.45 18.49 -2.43
N LYS A 33 -1.93 17.28 -2.13
CA LYS A 33 -1.65 16.58 -0.87
C LYS A 33 -0.47 15.61 -0.96
N CYS A 34 -0.45 14.73 -1.96
CA CYS A 34 0.60 13.70 -2.09
C CYS A 34 1.66 14.01 -3.16
N ASN A 35 1.50 15.09 -3.92
CA ASN A 35 2.35 15.49 -5.03
C ASN A 35 2.52 14.43 -6.13
N SER A 36 1.55 13.50 -6.24
CA SER A 36 1.51 12.51 -7.31
C SER A 36 1.10 13.17 -8.62
N ASP A 37 1.90 12.95 -9.66
CA ASP A 37 1.64 13.33 -11.06
C ASP A 37 0.54 12.47 -11.70
N VAL A 38 0.37 11.22 -11.23
CA VAL A 38 -0.66 10.28 -11.70
C VAL A 38 -1.93 10.30 -10.84
N TRP A 39 -2.32 11.47 -10.34
CA TRP A 39 -3.44 11.60 -9.39
C TRP A 39 -4.82 11.28 -10.00
N ASN A 40 -4.98 11.41 -11.32
CA ASN A 40 -6.22 11.16 -12.07
C ASN A 40 -6.24 9.77 -12.73
N VAL A 41 -5.16 9.00 -12.61
CA VAL A 41 -5.09 7.66 -13.17
C VAL A 41 -5.65 6.70 -12.14
N PRO A 42 -6.67 5.87 -12.48
CA PRO A 42 -7.13 4.84 -11.58
C PRO A 42 -5.92 3.96 -11.24
N LEU A 43 -5.56 3.91 -9.97
CA LEU A 43 -4.40 3.16 -9.50
C LEU A 43 -4.49 1.73 -10.03
N LYS A 44 -3.66 1.40 -11.02
CA LYS A 44 -3.34 0.01 -11.31
C LYS A 44 -2.49 -0.50 -10.16
N ASN A 45 -3.15 -0.87 -9.06
CA ASN A 45 -2.65 -1.79 -8.05
C ASN A 45 -1.35 -1.41 -7.33
N THR A 46 -0.72 -0.25 -7.52
CA THR A 46 0.67 -0.02 -7.06
C THR A 46 0.83 0.67 -5.71
N LEU A 47 -0.16 1.41 -5.23
CA LEU A 47 -0.09 2.09 -3.92
C LEU A 47 -0.83 1.30 -2.84
N ILE A 48 -0.35 0.09 -2.55
CA ILE A 48 -0.75 -0.59 -1.32
C ILE A 48 -0.14 0.17 -0.14
N THR A 49 -0.91 0.41 0.92
CA THR A 49 -0.38 1.07 2.13
C THR A 49 0.48 0.10 2.95
N TYR A 50 1.27 0.63 3.89
CA TYR A 50 2.00 -0.22 4.85
C TYR A 50 1.06 -1.14 5.63
N GLU A 51 -0.09 -0.61 6.07
CA GLU A 51 -1.07 -1.34 6.88
C GLU A 51 -1.66 -2.51 6.08
N GLU A 52 -2.09 -2.25 4.84
CA GLU A 52 -2.58 -3.31 3.96
C GLU A 52 -1.50 -4.34 3.61
N PHE A 53 -0.27 -3.89 3.35
CA PHE A 53 0.85 -4.79 3.10
C PHE A 53 1.11 -5.71 4.30
N ARG A 54 1.22 -5.12 5.49
CA ARG A 54 1.43 -5.83 6.75
C ARG A 54 0.31 -6.84 6.99
N ASP A 55 -0.93 -6.42 6.85
CA ASP A 55 -2.09 -7.25 7.18
C ASP A 55 -2.24 -8.42 6.22
N ARG A 56 -2.01 -8.21 4.90
CA ARG A 56 -2.01 -9.30 3.92
C ARG A 56 -0.90 -10.31 4.19
N VAL A 57 0.32 -9.85 4.43
CA VAL A 57 1.45 -10.74 4.75
C VAL A 57 1.19 -11.49 6.06
N LYS A 58 0.68 -10.80 7.08
CA LYS A 58 0.31 -11.39 8.38
C LYS A 58 -0.73 -12.49 8.22
N GLN A 59 -1.79 -12.23 7.46
CA GLN A 59 -2.84 -13.23 7.22
C GLN A 59 -2.31 -14.47 6.51
N ILE A 60 -1.46 -14.31 5.49
CA ILE A 60 -0.87 -15.45 4.77
C ILE A 60 0.03 -16.29 5.69
N LEU A 61 0.92 -15.65 6.44
CA LEU A 61 1.84 -16.36 7.35
C LEU A 61 1.09 -17.06 8.50
N LEU A 62 0.02 -16.47 9.04
CA LEU A 62 -0.81 -17.12 10.05
C LEU A 62 -1.64 -18.28 9.49
N LYS A 63 -2.13 -18.15 8.24
CA LYS A 63 -2.95 -19.18 7.59
C LYS A 63 -2.14 -20.42 7.22
N SER A 64 -0.92 -20.25 6.72
CA SER A 64 -0.04 -21.36 6.32
C SER A 64 0.56 -22.09 7.52
N ARG A 65 0.61 -21.46 8.70
CA ARG A 65 1.24 -21.97 9.94
C ARG A 65 2.68 -22.46 9.73
N SER A 66 3.32 -22.03 8.65
CA SER A 66 4.59 -22.56 8.16
C SER A 66 5.48 -21.41 7.71
N ARG A 67 6.78 -21.65 7.75
CA ARG A 67 7.78 -20.77 7.18
C ARG A 67 7.55 -20.67 5.66
N MET A 68 7.47 -19.45 5.12
CA MET A 68 7.22 -19.21 3.70
C MET A 68 8.30 -18.32 3.09
N THR A 69 8.60 -18.52 1.81
CA THR A 69 9.47 -17.64 1.04
C THR A 69 8.71 -16.40 0.58
N TRP A 70 9.44 -15.33 0.26
CA TRP A 70 8.83 -14.11 -0.31
C TRP A 70 7.98 -14.40 -1.55
N THR A 71 8.41 -15.32 -2.42
CA THR A 71 7.69 -15.66 -3.64
C THR A 71 6.31 -16.27 -3.34
N GLU A 72 6.24 -17.15 -2.35
CA GLU A 72 4.97 -17.75 -1.92
C GLU A 72 4.06 -16.73 -1.25
N ILE A 73 4.60 -15.89 -0.38
CA ILE A 73 3.85 -14.79 0.27
C ILE A 73 3.29 -13.84 -0.77
N ARG A 74 4.11 -13.38 -1.72
CA ARG A 74 3.70 -12.46 -2.79
C ARG A 74 2.59 -13.07 -3.64
N THR A 75 2.68 -14.36 -3.94
CA THR A 75 1.69 -15.08 -4.75
C THR A 75 0.38 -15.26 -3.97
N GLY A 76 0.44 -15.66 -2.71
CA GLY A 76 -0.74 -15.84 -1.86
C GLY A 76 -1.44 -14.52 -1.50
N ALA A 77 -0.68 -13.45 -1.27
CA ALA A 77 -1.19 -12.12 -0.93
C ALA A 77 -1.52 -11.25 -2.16
N GLN A 78 -1.29 -11.78 -3.38
CA GLN A 78 -1.45 -11.06 -4.65
C GLN A 78 -0.83 -9.66 -4.62
N LEU A 79 0.40 -9.57 -4.09
CA LEU A 79 1.06 -8.29 -3.93
C LEU A 79 1.57 -7.78 -5.29
N PRO A 80 1.38 -6.48 -5.58
CA PRO A 80 1.83 -5.86 -6.83
C PRO A 80 3.35 -5.72 -6.90
N GLN A 81 4.03 -5.74 -5.75
CA GLN A 81 5.45 -5.51 -5.62
C GLN A 81 6.24 -6.76 -6.02
N LYS A 82 7.25 -6.60 -6.88
CA LYS A 82 8.16 -7.68 -7.29
C LYS A 82 9.09 -8.13 -6.14
N PHE A 83 9.55 -7.18 -5.34
CA PHE A 83 10.45 -7.37 -4.20
C PHE A 83 9.83 -6.76 -2.93
N PRO A 84 10.14 -7.27 -1.73
CA PRO A 84 9.61 -6.68 -0.51
C PRO A 84 10.29 -5.33 -0.22
N ASN A 85 9.53 -4.33 0.20
CA ASN A 85 10.09 -3.06 0.64
C ASN A 85 10.81 -3.22 1.99
N ASN A 86 12.15 -3.16 1.99
CA ASN A 86 12.98 -3.38 3.18
C ASN A 86 12.58 -2.52 4.39
N GLN A 87 12.17 -1.27 4.20
CA GLN A 87 11.74 -0.42 5.32
C GLN A 87 10.47 -0.97 5.98
N TRP A 88 9.52 -1.45 5.19
CA TRP A 88 8.30 -2.05 5.71
C TRP A 88 8.57 -3.39 6.38
N VAL A 89 9.49 -4.18 5.84
CA VAL A 89 9.91 -5.44 6.47
C VAL A 89 10.50 -5.18 7.85
N HIS A 90 11.42 -4.24 7.99
CA HIS A 90 11.98 -3.87 9.29
C HIS A 90 10.94 -3.35 10.26
N LYS A 91 9.96 -2.58 9.75
CA LYS A 91 8.84 -2.14 10.58
C LYS A 91 7.99 -3.32 11.05
N MET A 92 7.73 -4.30 10.19
CA MET A 92 6.99 -5.52 10.55
C MET A 92 7.73 -6.42 11.54
N GLU A 93 9.06 -6.47 11.50
CA GLU A 93 9.86 -7.18 12.50
C GLU A 93 9.56 -6.66 13.92
N ASN A 94 9.32 -5.34 14.05
CA ASN A 94 8.95 -4.71 15.32
C ASN A 94 7.43 -4.80 15.61
N ASP A 95 6.58 -4.54 14.62
CA ASP A 95 5.13 -4.40 14.83
C ASP A 95 4.42 -5.74 15.04
N ILE A 96 4.84 -6.79 14.32
CA ILE A 96 4.14 -8.10 14.31
C ILE A 96 5.06 -9.27 14.67
N GLY A 97 6.29 -9.02 15.11
CA GLY A 97 7.25 -10.09 15.43
C GLY A 97 7.66 -10.92 14.22
N LEU A 98 7.72 -10.29 13.04
CA LEU A 98 8.19 -10.96 11.82
C LEU A 98 9.64 -11.42 12.02
N SER A 99 9.93 -12.66 11.68
CA SER A 99 11.27 -13.27 11.75
C SER A 99 11.67 -13.76 10.36
N ARG A 100 12.92 -13.46 9.98
CA ARG A 100 13.52 -13.89 8.71
C ARG A 100 14.70 -14.81 9.02
N GLN A 101 14.59 -16.07 8.63
CA GLN A 101 15.67 -17.05 8.78
C GLN A 101 16.20 -17.47 7.41
N LYS A 102 17.52 -17.59 7.29
CA LYS A 102 18.14 -18.17 6.10
C LYS A 102 18.23 -19.68 6.27
N ASP A 103 17.76 -20.40 5.28
CA ASP A 103 17.91 -21.86 5.21
C ASP A 103 19.33 -22.25 4.77
N ALA A 104 19.67 -23.55 4.86
CA ALA A 104 20.95 -24.12 4.45
C ALA A 104 21.31 -23.83 2.98
N HIS A 105 20.29 -23.62 2.13
CA HIS A 105 20.44 -23.26 0.71
C HIS A 105 20.48 -21.74 0.45
N GLY A 106 20.52 -20.90 1.50
CA GLY A 106 20.60 -19.45 1.39
C GLY A 106 19.26 -18.73 1.12
N ILE A 107 18.14 -19.46 1.10
CA ILE A 107 16.80 -18.92 0.88
C ILE A 107 16.28 -18.29 2.17
N ILE A 108 15.75 -17.07 2.07
CA ILE A 108 15.14 -16.36 3.22
C ILE A 108 13.70 -16.84 3.40
N GLN A 109 13.45 -17.48 4.52
CA GLN A 109 12.12 -17.87 4.97
C GLN A 109 11.60 -16.89 6.03
N TRP A 110 10.32 -16.58 5.92
CA TRP A 110 9.60 -15.62 6.73
C TRP A 110 8.61 -16.37 7.61
N GLU A 111 8.55 -15.99 8.88
CA GLU A 111 7.64 -16.54 9.87
C GLU A 111 7.20 -15.43 10.83
N ILE A 112 6.07 -15.63 11.51
CA ILE A 112 5.67 -14.77 12.62
C ILE A 112 5.90 -15.55 13.90
N LYS A 113 6.72 -14.98 14.79
CA LYS A 113 6.86 -15.50 16.15
C LYS A 113 5.67 -15.01 16.96
N VAL A 114 4.66 -15.88 17.09
CA VAL A 114 3.55 -15.69 18.04
C VAL A 114 4.05 -16.02 19.44
#